data_AF-A0A150WUX8-F1
#
_entry.id   AF-A0A150WUX8-F1
#
_cell.length_a   1.000
_cell.length_b   1.000
_cell.length_c   1.000
_cell.angle_alpha   90.00
_cell.angle_beta   90.00
_cell.angle_gamma   90.00
#
_symmetry.space_group_name_H-M   'P 1'
#
loop_
_entity.id
_entity.type
_entity.pdbx_description
1 polymer ?
#
loop_
_entity_poly.entity_id
_entity_poly.type
_entity_poly.pdbx_seq_one_letter_code
_entity_poly.pdbx_strand_id
1 'polypeptide(L)'
;MRFPKQALILFVVFCLGFKGGDIVELEGYFNARYSANFLKSTKNVKFVMPPGTRARIEETKKFNSGNYGLKVELTSGPHKGESVWVYYNTANPSMKLYPSEEEMKQNASTETVEVATQVKTTKETPALRVPATETAEKVIENVSQANRVVQEQGKAGGPCSDCEVAQLTSRGESVTPIGAPEGLVNWTAKPTQDSPVINPPTRTVNPYGLRSVRCSSKQGGYDVCSYGDDPTPGKFKFYNRGPNKIVSSGESRMREWSFDFEAGARQSLGFSISDMPNSTISQTQESYIVLLPRKTLPHIRVEGNKQIVTLPTGETVTFNTQTKEVIGGVLSETGALTSGGKALNPAKISYSGNGVMVRVDRVGEEPRLQRNGTATISKQGRSCKVPVVDLWPDQSSSSSARFKYFSDSDFDAYIKRKCGFGL
;
A
#
# COMPACT_ATOMS: atom_id res chain seq x y z
N MET A 1 -68.22 -23.00 21.71
CA MET A 1 -66.98 -22.87 22.50
C MET A 1 -65.80 -23.27 21.63
N ARG A 2 -64.90 -22.34 21.28
CA ARG A 2 -63.71 -22.57 20.46
C ARG A 2 -62.47 -22.32 21.31
N PHE A 3 -61.66 -23.35 21.54
CA PHE A 3 -60.34 -23.25 22.17
C PHE A 3 -59.27 -22.98 21.09
N PRO A 4 -58.37 -22.00 21.26
CA PRO A 4 -57.25 -21.82 20.36
C PRO A 4 -56.11 -22.77 20.75
N LYS A 5 -55.59 -23.51 19.76
CA LYS A 5 -54.34 -24.27 19.85
C LYS A 5 -53.17 -23.28 19.97
N GLN A 6 -52.71 -23.00 21.18
CA GLN A 6 -51.42 -22.34 21.38
C GLN A 6 -50.32 -23.41 21.26
N ALA A 7 -49.53 -23.30 20.18
CA ALA A 7 -48.30 -24.06 20.00
C ALA A 7 -47.25 -23.54 20.99
N LEU A 8 -46.92 -24.37 21.97
CA LEU A 8 -45.82 -24.18 22.91
C LEU A 8 -44.50 -24.30 22.14
N ILE A 9 -43.98 -23.18 21.63
CA ILE A 9 -42.60 -23.11 21.11
C ILE A 9 -41.67 -23.14 22.33
N LEU A 10 -41.10 -24.32 22.58
CA LEU A 10 -40.06 -24.54 23.59
C LEU A 10 -38.80 -23.79 23.14
N PHE A 11 -38.59 -22.58 23.67
CA PHE A 11 -37.37 -21.81 23.48
C PHE A 11 -36.24 -22.53 24.23
N VAL A 12 -35.53 -23.42 23.55
CA VAL A 12 -34.26 -23.98 24.04
C VAL A 12 -33.26 -22.82 24.04
N VAL A 13 -33.11 -22.17 25.20
CA VAL A 13 -32.06 -21.20 25.45
C VAL A 13 -30.74 -21.97 25.42
N PHE A 14 -30.09 -22.03 24.26
CA PHE A 14 -28.72 -22.48 24.13
C PHE A 14 -27.83 -21.52 24.94
N CYS A 15 -27.57 -21.86 26.19
CA CYS A 15 -26.47 -21.30 26.95
C CYS A 15 -25.19 -21.72 26.23
N LEU A 16 -24.70 -20.87 25.33
CA LEU A 16 -23.34 -20.95 24.78
C LEU A 16 -22.36 -20.78 25.95
N GLY A 17 -22.07 -21.88 26.63
CA GLY A 17 -21.11 -21.95 27.72
C GLY A 17 -19.72 -22.07 27.11
N PHE A 18 -19.04 -20.94 26.96
CA PHE A 18 -17.61 -20.93 26.69
C PHE A 18 -16.90 -21.68 27.81
N LYS A 19 -16.13 -22.70 27.47
CA LYS A 19 -15.29 -23.41 28.43
C LYS A 19 -13.90 -22.78 28.43
N GLY A 20 -13.29 -22.67 29.60
CA GLY A 20 -11.89 -22.28 29.69
C GLY A 20 -11.04 -23.30 28.91
N GLY A 21 -10.20 -22.82 28.00
CA GLY A 21 -9.40 -23.66 27.11
C GLY A 21 -9.88 -23.75 25.66
N ASP A 22 -11.12 -23.32 25.35
CA ASP A 22 -11.61 -23.25 23.97
C ASP A 22 -10.70 -22.35 23.11
N ILE A 23 -10.50 -22.73 21.84
CA ILE A 23 -9.70 -21.98 20.87
C ILE A 23 -10.62 -21.10 20.03
N VAL A 24 -10.19 -19.86 19.78
CA VAL A 24 -10.87 -18.93 18.88
C VAL A 24 -9.97 -18.58 17.70
N GLU A 25 -10.56 -18.52 16.50
CA GLU A 25 -9.91 -18.00 15.29
C GLU A 25 -10.69 -16.79 14.78
N LEU A 26 -9.99 -15.68 14.57
CA LEU A 26 -10.62 -14.42 14.15
C LEU A 26 -10.89 -14.42 12.65
N GLU A 27 -12.11 -14.14 12.21
CA GLU A 27 -12.44 -14.00 10.78
C GLU A 27 -12.24 -12.57 10.26
N GLY A 28 -12.10 -11.60 11.18
CA GLY A 28 -11.94 -10.18 10.87
C GLY A 28 -10.89 -9.48 11.73
N TYR A 29 -10.84 -8.15 11.63
CA TYR A 29 -9.97 -7.33 12.46
C TYR A 29 -10.61 -7.05 13.82
N PHE A 30 -9.84 -7.20 14.90
CA PHE A 30 -10.32 -6.96 16.26
C PHE A 30 -9.41 -6.03 17.04
N ASN A 31 -10.01 -5.16 17.85
CA ASN A 31 -9.29 -4.33 18.81
C ASN A 31 -9.02 -5.15 20.08
N ALA A 32 -7.78 -5.61 20.26
CA ALA A 32 -7.31 -6.20 21.50
C ALA A 32 -7.22 -5.12 22.58
N ARG A 33 -7.76 -5.38 23.78
CA ARG A 33 -7.83 -4.40 24.87
C ARG A 33 -7.14 -4.87 26.15
N TYR A 34 -6.71 -3.93 26.97
CA TYR A 34 -6.11 -4.21 28.28
C TYR A 34 -7.13 -4.69 29.32
N SER A 35 -8.43 -4.38 29.13
CA SER A 35 -9.48 -4.69 30.10
C SER A 35 -10.81 -4.99 29.42
N ALA A 36 -11.71 -5.64 30.15
CA ALA A 36 -13.06 -6.00 29.70
C ALA A 36 -14.02 -4.78 29.55
N ASN A 37 -13.50 -3.56 29.37
CA ASN A 37 -14.29 -2.37 29.10
C ASN A 37 -14.25 -2.05 27.61
N PHE A 38 -15.39 -2.24 26.93
CA PHE A 38 -15.52 -2.07 25.48
C PHE A 38 -16.27 -0.79 25.09
N LEU A 39 -16.46 0.15 26.02
CA LEU A 39 -17.07 1.44 25.70
C LEU A 39 -16.18 2.23 24.74
N LYS A 40 -16.80 2.89 23.75
CA LYS A 40 -16.09 3.70 22.74
C LYS A 40 -15.25 4.83 23.36
N SER A 41 -15.68 5.37 24.50
CA SER A 41 -14.99 6.43 25.24
C SER A 41 -13.73 5.95 25.98
N THR A 42 -13.56 4.64 26.18
CA THR A 42 -12.44 4.10 26.95
C THR A 42 -11.22 3.90 26.07
N LYS A 43 -10.11 4.60 26.40
CA LYS A 43 -8.81 4.49 25.71
C LYS A 43 -8.01 3.29 26.23
N ASN A 44 -8.48 2.07 25.97
CA ASN A 44 -7.82 0.83 26.43
C ASN A 44 -7.51 -0.16 25.29
N VAL A 45 -7.49 0.30 24.04
CA VAL A 45 -7.02 -0.51 22.91
C VAL A 45 -5.50 -0.68 23.01
N LYS A 46 -5.05 -1.93 23.05
CA LYS A 46 -3.64 -2.32 23.11
C LYS A 46 -3.03 -2.40 21.69
N PHE A 47 -3.66 -3.16 20.81
CA PHE A 47 -3.32 -3.28 19.38
C PHE A 47 -4.51 -3.82 18.58
N VAL A 48 -4.36 -3.89 17.25
CA VAL A 48 -5.35 -4.48 16.33
C VAL A 48 -4.86 -5.85 15.88
N MET A 49 -5.71 -6.86 15.98
CA MET A 49 -5.43 -8.23 15.55
C MET A 49 -5.94 -8.46 14.13
N PRO A 50 -5.12 -9.00 13.22
CA PRO A 50 -5.54 -9.36 11.87
C PRO A 50 -6.41 -10.63 11.86
N PRO A 51 -7.18 -10.86 10.78
CA PRO A 51 -7.88 -12.13 10.57
C PRO A 51 -6.89 -13.31 10.51
N GLY A 52 -7.34 -14.49 10.94
CA GLY A 52 -6.51 -15.70 11.08
C GLY A 52 -5.70 -15.75 12.38
N THR A 53 -5.76 -14.73 13.23
CA THR A 53 -5.16 -14.79 14.57
C THR A 53 -5.91 -15.82 15.41
N ARG A 54 -5.17 -16.65 16.14
CA ARG A 54 -5.68 -17.72 17.00
C ARG A 54 -5.36 -17.41 18.44
N ALA A 55 -6.30 -17.73 19.32
CA ALA A 55 -6.14 -17.49 20.74
C ALA A 55 -6.89 -18.53 21.58
N ARG A 56 -6.44 -18.76 22.82
CA ARG A 56 -7.09 -19.64 23.79
C ARG A 56 -7.88 -18.80 24.79
N ILE A 57 -9.12 -19.17 25.07
CA ILE A 57 -9.95 -18.46 26.05
C ILE A 57 -9.48 -18.80 27.48
N GLU A 58 -9.05 -17.78 28.22
CA GLU A 58 -8.72 -17.86 29.64
C GLU A 58 -9.94 -17.55 30.52
N GLU A 59 -10.66 -16.47 30.20
CA GLU A 59 -11.74 -15.93 31.04
C GLU A 59 -12.85 -15.39 30.14
N THR A 60 -14.10 -15.47 30.62
CA THR A 60 -15.24 -14.86 29.93
C THR A 60 -16.04 -13.98 30.87
N LYS A 61 -16.51 -12.84 30.34
CA LYS A 61 -17.35 -11.89 31.05
C LYS A 61 -18.60 -11.60 30.23
N LYS A 62 -19.77 -12.00 30.75
CA LYS A 62 -21.05 -11.70 30.12
C LYS A 62 -21.48 -10.26 30.43
N PHE A 63 -21.94 -9.54 29.42
CA PHE A 63 -22.51 -8.20 29.55
C PHE A 63 -24.03 -8.24 29.62
N ASN A 64 -24.63 -7.18 30.16
CA ASN A 64 -26.10 -7.03 30.23
C ASN A 64 -26.75 -7.05 28.83
N SER A 65 -26.00 -6.72 27.78
CA SER A 65 -26.46 -6.79 26.39
C SER A 65 -26.57 -8.21 25.83
N GLY A 66 -26.16 -9.24 26.60
CA GLY A 66 -26.09 -10.63 26.14
C GLY A 66 -24.82 -10.96 25.34
N ASN A 67 -23.95 -9.97 25.10
CA ASN A 67 -22.65 -10.14 24.47
C ASN A 67 -21.57 -10.53 25.49
N TYR A 68 -20.39 -10.94 25.01
CA TYR A 68 -19.31 -11.41 25.87
C TYR A 68 -18.03 -10.62 25.65
N GLY A 69 -17.28 -10.41 26.72
CA GLY A 69 -15.86 -10.11 26.68
C GLY A 69 -15.09 -11.41 26.89
N LEU A 70 -14.16 -11.73 26.01
CA LEU A 70 -13.31 -12.90 26.13
C LEU A 70 -11.89 -12.41 26.44
N LYS A 71 -11.31 -12.89 27.53
CA LYS A 71 -9.87 -12.76 27.80
C LYS A 71 -9.20 -13.94 27.13
N VAL A 72 -8.33 -13.66 26.16
CA VAL A 72 -7.72 -14.67 25.31
C VAL A 72 -6.20 -14.56 25.34
N GLU A 73 -5.51 -15.69 25.43
CA GLU A 73 -4.06 -15.82 25.26
C GLU A 73 -3.74 -16.11 23.79
N LEU A 74 -2.97 -15.25 23.13
CA LEU A 74 -2.69 -15.41 21.70
C LEU A 74 -1.77 -16.60 21.44
N THR A 75 -2.20 -17.55 20.62
CA THR A 75 -1.42 -18.75 20.26
C THR A 75 -0.73 -18.62 18.91
N SER A 76 -1.14 -17.65 18.07
CA SER A 76 -0.51 -17.31 16.79
C SER A 76 -0.34 -15.79 16.60
N GLY A 77 0.40 -15.41 15.55
CA GLY A 77 0.60 -14.01 15.17
C GLY A 77 1.76 -13.30 15.91
N PRO A 78 1.94 -11.98 15.68
CA PRO A 78 3.09 -11.22 16.18
C PRO A 78 3.08 -11.00 17.70
N HIS A 79 1.93 -11.18 18.36
CA HIS A 79 1.74 -10.99 19.80
C HIS A 79 1.50 -12.32 20.54
N LYS A 80 2.05 -13.43 20.02
CA LYS A 80 1.91 -14.77 20.62
C LYS A 80 2.38 -14.76 22.08
N GLY A 81 1.56 -15.35 22.96
CA GLY A 81 1.79 -15.43 24.41
C GLY A 81 1.23 -14.25 25.21
N GLU A 82 0.69 -13.21 24.56
CA GLU A 82 0.06 -12.11 25.27
C GLU A 82 -1.42 -12.41 25.57
N SER A 83 -1.87 -12.12 26.79
CA SER A 83 -3.29 -12.16 27.16
C SER A 83 -3.97 -10.81 26.91
N VAL A 84 -5.08 -10.80 26.19
CA VAL A 84 -5.84 -9.58 25.83
C VAL A 84 -7.35 -9.80 25.90
N TRP A 85 -8.11 -8.71 26.04
CA TRP A 85 -9.57 -8.75 26.00
C TRP A 85 -10.10 -8.44 24.60
N VAL A 86 -11.02 -9.28 24.11
CA VAL A 86 -11.77 -9.08 22.85
C VAL A 86 -13.28 -9.09 23.09
N TYR A 87 -14.00 -8.37 22.22
CA TYR A 87 -15.46 -8.32 22.26
C TYR A 87 -16.04 -9.36 21.32
N TYR A 88 -16.96 -10.17 21.81
CA TYR A 88 -17.69 -11.19 21.05
C TYR A 88 -19.18 -10.82 20.98
N ASN A 89 -19.66 -10.60 19.75
CA ASN A 89 -21.06 -10.31 19.47
C ASN A 89 -21.82 -11.61 19.18
N THR A 90 -22.79 -11.96 20.00
CA THR A 90 -23.55 -13.21 19.86
C THR A 90 -24.51 -13.20 18.68
N ALA A 91 -24.99 -12.03 18.25
CA ALA A 91 -25.92 -11.92 17.13
C ALA A 91 -25.22 -11.96 15.76
N ASN A 92 -23.92 -11.62 15.72
CA ASN A 92 -23.11 -11.65 14.50
C ASN A 92 -21.67 -12.05 14.88
N PRO A 93 -21.41 -13.36 15.06
CA PRO A 93 -20.12 -13.85 15.49
C PRO A 93 -19.11 -13.71 14.34
N SER A 94 -18.06 -12.92 14.57
CA SER A 94 -16.92 -12.76 13.64
C SER A 94 -15.69 -13.55 14.09
N MET A 95 -15.91 -14.58 14.90
CA MET A 95 -14.88 -15.51 15.39
C MET A 95 -15.41 -16.94 15.26
N LYS A 96 -14.58 -17.85 14.76
CA LYS A 96 -14.83 -19.30 14.84
C LYS A 96 -14.39 -19.81 16.21
N LEU A 97 -15.20 -20.64 16.84
CA LEU A 97 -14.92 -21.26 18.14
C LEU A 97 -14.66 -22.75 17.94
N TYR A 98 -13.60 -23.26 18.56
CA TYR A 98 -13.21 -24.66 18.53
C TYR A 98 -13.05 -25.18 19.97
N PRO A 99 -13.65 -26.32 20.33
CA PRO A 99 -13.50 -26.93 21.65
C PRO A 99 -12.05 -27.30 21.99
N SER A 100 -11.24 -27.62 20.98
CA SER A 100 -9.85 -28.08 21.15
C SER A 100 -8.98 -27.67 19.96
N GLU A 101 -7.65 -27.74 20.16
CA GLU A 101 -6.69 -27.44 19.09
C GLU A 101 -6.70 -28.53 18.01
N GLU A 102 -7.04 -29.77 18.39
CA GLU A 102 -7.17 -30.92 17.50
C GLU A 102 -8.34 -30.74 16.51
N GLU A 103 -9.51 -30.32 16.99
CA GLU A 103 -10.67 -30.07 16.13
C GLU A 103 -10.42 -28.92 15.15
N MET A 104 -9.71 -27.87 15.59
CA MET A 104 -9.29 -26.79 14.71
C MET A 104 -8.37 -27.31 13.59
N LYS A 105 -7.39 -28.16 13.92
CA LYS A 105 -6.48 -28.76 12.93
C LYS A 105 -7.22 -29.65 11.94
N GLN A 106 -8.20 -30.42 12.40
CA GLN A 106 -9.05 -31.25 11.54
C GLN A 106 -9.85 -30.38 10.57
N ASN A 107 -10.52 -29.33 11.04
CA ASN A 107 -11.30 -28.43 10.20
C ASN A 107 -10.45 -27.64 9.18
N ALA A 108 -9.22 -27.25 9.54
CA ALA A 108 -8.31 -26.61 8.59
C ALA A 108 -7.87 -27.56 7.46
N SER A 109 -7.74 -28.86 7.76
CA SER A 109 -7.36 -29.86 6.75
C SER A 109 -8.50 -30.16 5.77
N THR A 110 -9.75 -30.18 6.22
CA THR A 110 -10.92 -30.42 5.36
C THR A 110 -11.24 -29.23 4.46
N GLU A 111 -11.16 -27.99 4.95
CA GLU A 111 -11.34 -26.79 4.09
C GLU A 111 -10.30 -26.76 2.95
N THR A 112 -9.06 -27.17 3.22
CA THR A 112 -7.99 -27.20 2.20
C THR A 112 -8.25 -28.26 1.12
N VAL A 113 -8.78 -29.44 1.51
CA VAL A 113 -9.09 -30.54 0.58
C VAL A 113 -10.33 -30.24 -0.25
N GLU A 114 -11.38 -29.64 0.31
CA GLU A 114 -12.58 -29.23 -0.43
C GLU A 114 -12.27 -28.10 -1.43
N VAL A 115 -11.48 -27.11 -1.04
CA VAL A 115 -11.02 -26.05 -1.96
C VAL A 115 -10.15 -26.64 -3.08
N ALA A 116 -9.30 -27.63 -2.79
CA ALA A 116 -8.49 -28.31 -3.80
C ALA A 116 -9.31 -29.20 -4.76
N THR A 117 -10.37 -29.85 -4.27
CA THR A 117 -11.25 -30.71 -5.10
C THR A 117 -12.24 -29.92 -5.96
N GLN A 118 -12.54 -28.67 -5.62
CA GLN A 118 -13.37 -27.79 -6.45
C GLN A 118 -12.61 -27.11 -7.60
N VAL A 119 -11.28 -27.23 -7.67
CA VAL A 119 -10.51 -26.80 -8.83
C VAL A 119 -10.63 -27.86 -9.94
N LYS A 120 -11.72 -27.77 -10.72
CA LYS A 120 -11.86 -28.49 -11.99
C LYS A 120 -10.70 -28.09 -12.91
N THR A 121 -9.80 -29.03 -13.18
CA THR A 121 -8.77 -28.90 -14.22
C THR A 121 -9.44 -28.64 -15.56
N THR A 122 -9.41 -27.39 -16.01
CA THR A 122 -9.80 -27.04 -17.38
C THR A 122 -8.61 -27.33 -18.30
N LYS A 123 -8.83 -28.21 -19.28
CA LYS A 123 -7.94 -28.65 -20.38
C LYS A 123 -6.82 -29.65 -20.04
N GLU A 124 -7.12 -30.92 -20.28
CA GLU A 124 -6.14 -31.90 -20.73
C GLU A 124 -5.54 -31.42 -22.07
N THR A 125 -4.24 -31.16 -22.07
CA THR A 125 -3.48 -30.97 -23.31
C THR A 125 -2.83 -32.32 -23.63
N PRO A 126 -3.10 -32.94 -24.80
CA PRO A 126 -2.50 -34.21 -25.14
C PRO A 126 -0.99 -34.08 -25.25
N ALA A 127 -0.26 -34.99 -24.62
CA ALA A 127 1.19 -35.05 -24.68
C ALA A 127 1.64 -35.30 -26.13
N LEU A 128 2.24 -34.29 -26.76
CA LEU A 128 2.95 -34.47 -28.02
C LEU A 128 4.22 -35.28 -27.74
N ARG A 129 4.24 -36.54 -28.16
CA ARG A 129 5.48 -37.32 -28.29
C ARG A 129 6.20 -36.85 -29.56
N VAL A 130 7.26 -36.07 -29.40
CA VAL A 130 8.22 -35.80 -30.48
C VAL A 130 9.40 -36.76 -30.31
N PRO A 131 9.83 -37.50 -31.34
CA PRO A 131 10.97 -38.41 -31.24
C PRO A 131 12.26 -37.62 -31.01
N ALA A 132 13.00 -38.02 -30.00
CA ALA A 132 14.30 -37.47 -29.66
C ALA A 132 15.36 -38.08 -30.58
N THR A 133 15.79 -37.33 -31.60
CA THR A 133 17.17 -37.44 -32.13
C THR A 133 17.62 -36.35 -33.13
N GLU A 134 16.76 -35.47 -33.64
CA GLU A 134 17.21 -34.54 -34.72
C GLU A 134 17.21 -33.04 -34.39
N THR A 135 16.77 -32.66 -33.18
CA THR A 135 16.58 -31.24 -32.81
C THR A 135 17.73 -30.62 -32.02
N ALA A 136 18.59 -31.41 -31.37
CA ALA A 136 19.68 -30.84 -30.57
C ALA A 136 20.80 -30.25 -31.45
N GLU A 137 21.17 -30.93 -32.54
CA GLU A 137 22.26 -30.48 -33.42
C GLU A 137 21.86 -29.23 -34.23
N LYS A 138 20.64 -29.19 -34.76
CA LYS A 138 20.10 -28.00 -35.44
C LYS A 138 19.97 -26.79 -34.51
N VAL A 139 19.65 -27.00 -33.24
CA VAL A 139 19.57 -25.90 -32.27
C VAL A 139 20.96 -25.38 -31.92
N ILE A 140 21.96 -26.26 -31.78
CA ILE A 140 23.36 -25.86 -31.55
C ILE A 140 23.91 -25.11 -32.78
N GLU A 141 23.60 -25.56 -33.99
CA GLU A 141 24.03 -24.91 -35.23
C GLU A 141 23.41 -23.52 -35.37
N ASN A 142 22.09 -23.39 -35.14
CA ASN A 142 21.39 -22.10 -35.18
C ASN A 142 21.90 -21.12 -34.11
N VAL A 143 22.21 -21.60 -32.90
CA VAL A 143 22.78 -20.76 -31.84
C VAL A 143 24.21 -20.34 -32.18
N SER A 144 25.00 -21.22 -32.81
CA SER A 144 26.36 -20.88 -33.24
C SER A 144 26.37 -19.84 -34.39
N GLN A 145 25.44 -19.93 -35.34
CA GLN A 145 25.26 -18.92 -36.39
C GLN A 145 24.81 -17.58 -35.82
N ALA A 146 23.85 -17.57 -34.88
CA ALA A 146 23.39 -16.34 -34.25
C ALA A 146 24.50 -15.62 -33.47
N ASN A 147 25.35 -16.37 -32.75
CA ASN A 147 26.49 -15.79 -32.03
C ASN A 147 27.56 -15.23 -32.97
N ARG A 148 27.72 -15.80 -34.17
CA ARG A 148 28.66 -15.32 -35.18
C ARG A 148 28.21 -13.98 -35.79
N VAL A 149 26.92 -13.84 -36.07
CA VAL A 149 26.32 -12.57 -36.55
C VAL A 149 26.47 -11.46 -35.50
N VAL A 150 26.30 -11.77 -34.22
CA VAL A 150 26.47 -10.78 -33.13
C VAL A 150 27.94 -10.35 -32.98
N GLN A 151 28.90 -11.25 -33.17
CA GLN A 151 30.33 -10.89 -33.14
C GLN A 151 30.76 -10.06 -34.35
N GLU A 152 30.24 -10.36 -35.53
CA GLU A 152 30.61 -9.66 -36.78
C GLU A 152 29.94 -8.28 -36.89
N GLN A 153 28.78 -8.07 -36.28
CA GLN A 153 28.07 -6.78 -36.28
C GLN A 153 28.37 -5.89 -35.05
N GLY A 154 29.20 -6.36 -34.11
CA GLY A 154 29.60 -5.64 -32.90
C GLY A 154 30.64 -4.53 -33.09
N LYS A 155 30.75 -3.90 -34.26
CA LYS A 155 31.57 -2.69 -34.45
C LYS A 155 30.67 -1.45 -34.45
N ALA A 156 30.91 -0.57 -33.47
CA ALA A 156 30.20 0.68 -33.30
C ALA A 156 30.43 1.65 -34.48
N GLY A 157 29.34 2.15 -35.06
CA GLY A 157 29.33 3.33 -35.93
C GLY A 157 29.04 3.04 -37.40
N GLY A 158 27.75 2.99 -37.76
CA GLY A 158 27.28 3.06 -39.15
C GLY A 158 25.75 3.16 -39.21
N PRO A 159 25.16 4.04 -40.05
CA PRO A 159 23.71 4.20 -40.14
C PRO A 159 23.09 3.01 -40.89
N CYS A 160 22.11 2.35 -40.27
CA CYS A 160 21.35 1.30 -40.94
C CYS A 160 20.33 1.98 -41.88
N SER A 161 20.59 1.93 -43.19
CA SER A 161 19.76 2.59 -44.21
C SER A 161 18.45 1.86 -44.53
N ASP A 162 18.29 0.59 -44.11
CA ASP A 162 17.18 -0.25 -44.58
C ASP A 162 16.58 -1.15 -43.49
N CYS A 163 16.17 -0.55 -42.37
CA CYS A 163 15.25 -1.23 -41.44
C CYS A 163 13.80 -0.96 -41.87
N GLU A 164 13.30 -1.74 -42.82
CA GLU A 164 11.86 -1.85 -43.09
C GLU A 164 11.15 -2.40 -41.84
N VAL A 165 10.35 -1.54 -41.22
CA VAL A 165 9.48 -1.90 -40.10
C VAL A 165 8.35 -2.77 -40.64
N ALA A 166 8.33 -4.04 -40.23
CA ALA A 166 7.22 -4.95 -40.46
C ALA A 166 5.91 -4.31 -39.95
N GLN A 167 4.97 -4.07 -40.86
CA GLN A 167 3.60 -3.69 -40.54
C GLN A 167 2.90 -4.84 -39.80
N LEU A 168 2.78 -4.71 -38.48
CA LEU A 168 1.84 -5.49 -37.68
C LEU A 168 0.44 -4.92 -37.88
N THR A 169 -0.32 -5.54 -38.76
CA THR A 169 -1.77 -5.36 -38.86
C THR A 169 -2.45 -5.96 -37.63
N SER A 170 -2.79 -5.11 -36.65
CA SER A 170 -3.70 -5.51 -35.57
C SER A 170 -5.15 -5.42 -36.07
N ARG A 171 -5.71 -6.55 -36.53
CA ARG A 171 -7.17 -6.74 -36.53
C ARG A 171 -7.62 -6.93 -35.08
N GLY A 172 -8.18 -5.88 -34.51
CA GLY A 172 -8.94 -5.93 -33.27
C GLY A 172 -10.26 -5.20 -33.48
N GLU A 173 -11.22 -5.87 -34.12
CA GLU A 173 -12.62 -5.48 -34.07
C GLU A 173 -13.10 -5.58 -32.62
N SER A 174 -13.44 -4.43 -32.04
CA SER A 174 -14.21 -4.35 -30.82
C SER A 174 -15.65 -4.76 -31.12
N VAL A 175 -16.00 -6.02 -30.82
CA VAL A 175 -17.41 -6.42 -30.70
C VAL A 175 -17.88 -5.97 -29.31
N THR A 176 -18.46 -4.78 -29.25
CA THR A 176 -19.37 -4.43 -28.14
C THR A 176 -20.70 -5.14 -28.35
N PRO A 177 -21.21 -5.91 -27.38
CA PRO A 177 -22.59 -6.37 -27.42
C PRO A 177 -23.50 -5.14 -27.38
N ILE A 178 -24.34 -4.99 -28.40
CA ILE A 178 -25.45 -4.03 -28.39
C ILE A 178 -26.38 -4.46 -27.24
N GLY A 179 -26.46 -3.64 -26.17
CA GLY A 179 -27.42 -3.84 -25.07
C GLY A 179 -26.85 -4.01 -23.65
N ALA A 180 -25.59 -3.70 -23.36
CA ALA A 180 -25.10 -3.70 -21.98
C ALA A 180 -25.68 -2.50 -21.19
N PRO A 181 -26.41 -2.71 -20.07
CA PRO A 181 -27.00 -1.61 -19.32
C PRO A 181 -25.94 -0.71 -18.66
N GLU A 182 -26.15 0.60 -18.75
CA GLU A 182 -25.38 1.64 -18.05
C GLU A 182 -25.57 1.49 -16.54
N GLY A 183 -24.71 0.71 -15.89
CA GLY A 183 -24.69 0.61 -14.44
C GLY A 183 -24.36 -0.78 -13.95
N LEU A 184 -23.07 -1.11 -13.93
CA LEU A 184 -22.44 -2.03 -12.98
C LEU A 184 -20.97 -2.21 -13.36
N VAL A 185 -20.14 -1.26 -12.94
CA VAL A 185 -18.72 -1.54 -12.76
C VAL A 185 -18.38 -1.34 -11.28
N ASN A 186 -19.03 -2.10 -10.41
CA ASN A 186 -18.53 -2.31 -9.06
C ASN A 186 -17.32 -3.26 -9.14
N TRP A 187 -16.15 -2.68 -9.37
CA TRP A 187 -14.88 -3.38 -9.20
C TRP A 187 -14.67 -3.66 -7.72
N THR A 188 -15.00 -4.86 -7.27
CA THR A 188 -14.45 -5.43 -6.04
C THR A 188 -13.23 -6.24 -6.45
N ALA A 189 -12.05 -5.62 -6.43
CA ALA A 189 -10.80 -6.33 -6.63
C ALA A 189 -10.67 -7.39 -5.51
N LYS A 190 -10.56 -8.68 -5.89
CA LYS A 190 -10.21 -9.73 -4.94
C LYS A 190 -8.79 -9.43 -4.42
N PRO A 191 -8.57 -9.39 -3.10
CA PRO A 191 -7.24 -9.18 -2.53
C PRO A 191 -6.30 -10.30 -3.03
N THR A 192 -5.27 -9.93 -3.79
CA THR A 192 -4.19 -10.83 -4.17
C THR A 192 -3.30 -11.09 -2.94
N GLN A 193 -2.59 -12.24 -2.92
CA GLN A 193 -1.74 -12.68 -1.79
C GLN A 193 -0.57 -11.74 -1.45
N ASP A 194 -0.37 -10.66 -2.20
CA ASP A 194 0.55 -9.58 -1.88
C ASP A 194 -0.04 -8.71 -0.75
N SER A 195 0.35 -9.01 0.49
CA SER A 195 -0.15 -8.40 1.73
C SER A 195 -0.51 -6.89 1.64
N PRO A 196 -1.64 -6.44 2.25
CA PRO A 196 -2.08 -5.03 2.24
C PRO A 196 -1.11 -4.05 2.90
N VAL A 197 -0.42 -4.54 3.92
CA VAL A 197 0.34 -3.73 4.87
C VAL A 197 1.81 -4.07 4.69
N ILE A 198 2.62 -3.06 4.37
CA ILE A 198 4.07 -3.21 4.43
C ILE A 198 4.47 -3.06 5.89
N ASN A 199 5.20 -4.04 6.42
CA ASN A 199 5.74 -3.95 7.76
C ASN A 199 6.86 -2.90 7.79
N PRO A 200 6.94 -2.06 8.84
CA PRO A 200 8.07 -1.14 9.00
C PRO A 200 9.40 -1.92 9.08
N PRO A 201 10.49 -1.36 8.53
CA PRO A 201 11.81 -1.96 8.68
C PRO A 201 12.16 -2.12 10.17
N THR A 202 12.60 -3.30 10.57
CA THR A 202 13.02 -3.60 11.94
C THR A 202 14.48 -3.17 12.14
N ARG A 203 14.74 -2.37 13.18
CA ARG A 203 16.06 -1.93 13.69
C ARG A 203 17.15 -1.56 12.66
N THR A 204 17.30 -0.25 12.42
CA THR A 204 18.64 0.36 12.38
C THR A 204 18.64 1.64 13.22
N VAL A 205 19.45 1.57 14.26
CA VAL A 205 19.75 2.53 15.33
C VAL A 205 19.65 4.00 14.89
N ASN A 206 18.88 4.81 15.62
CA ASN A 206 19.06 6.26 15.72
C ASN A 206 19.87 6.57 17.01
N PRO A 207 21.21 6.43 17.01
CA PRO A 207 22.01 6.57 18.21
C PRO A 207 22.19 8.03 18.67
N TYR A 208 21.68 9.02 17.92
CA TYR A 208 22.05 10.43 18.09
C TYR A 208 20.95 11.35 18.67
N GLY A 209 19.86 10.80 19.21
CA GLY A 209 18.97 11.57 20.09
C GLY A 209 18.50 12.93 19.53
N LEU A 210 18.17 12.99 18.23
CA LEU A 210 17.67 14.21 17.59
C LEU A 210 16.26 14.55 18.07
N ARG A 211 16.10 15.61 18.88
CA ARG A 211 14.81 16.34 19.00
C ARG A 211 14.74 17.31 17.82
N SER A 212 13.85 17.15 16.83
CA SER A 212 12.39 17.35 16.89
C SER A 212 11.57 16.22 16.26
N VAL A 213 12.17 15.03 16.10
CA VAL A 213 11.48 13.80 15.73
C VAL A 213 11.47 12.91 16.97
N ARG A 214 10.35 12.81 17.69
CA ARG A 214 10.21 11.78 18.73
C ARG A 214 10.02 10.44 18.01
N CYS A 215 11.12 9.84 17.61
CA CYS A 215 11.15 8.42 17.31
C CYS A 215 11.06 7.69 18.65
N SER A 216 9.87 7.20 18.99
CA SER A 216 9.69 6.33 20.15
C SER A 216 9.88 4.89 19.70
N SER A 217 10.87 4.22 20.27
CA SER A 217 11.02 2.78 20.11
C SER A 217 9.96 2.09 20.98
N LYS A 218 8.95 1.47 20.36
CA LYS A 218 8.02 0.61 21.10
C LYS A 218 8.73 -0.72 21.43
N GLN A 219 8.37 -1.35 22.56
CA GLN A 219 8.73 -2.75 22.83
C GLN A 219 8.27 -3.59 21.62
N GLY A 220 9.21 -4.03 20.79
CA GLY A 220 8.94 -4.64 19.47
C GLY A 220 9.86 -4.24 18.31
N GLY A 221 10.75 -3.24 18.47
CA GLY A 221 11.91 -3.07 17.57
C GLY A 221 11.72 -2.27 16.27
N TYR A 222 10.66 -1.46 16.16
CA TYR A 222 10.51 -0.45 15.12
C TYR A 222 10.40 0.95 15.72
N ASP A 223 10.92 1.96 15.00
CA ASP A 223 10.88 3.36 15.41
C ASP A 223 9.67 4.05 14.78
N VAL A 224 8.74 4.52 15.63
CA VAL A 224 7.66 5.40 15.19
C VAL A 224 8.12 6.83 15.41
N CYS A 225 8.46 7.49 14.32
CA CYS A 225 8.91 8.87 14.30
C CYS A 225 7.71 9.80 14.19
N SER A 226 7.35 10.47 15.29
CA SER A 226 6.42 11.61 15.27
C SER A 226 7.20 12.93 15.21
N TYR A 227 6.72 13.88 14.41
CA TYR A 227 7.28 15.24 14.37
C TYR A 227 6.45 16.16 15.27
N GLY A 228 7.05 16.68 16.34
CA GLY A 228 6.38 17.57 17.28
C GLY A 228 5.25 16.91 18.08
N ASP A 229 4.13 17.62 18.23
CA ASP A 229 2.94 17.19 18.98
C ASP A 229 1.96 16.35 18.15
N ASP A 230 2.27 16.06 16.88
CA ASP A 230 1.39 15.27 16.01
C ASP A 230 1.42 13.80 16.46
N PRO A 231 0.35 13.31 17.12
CA PRO A 231 0.34 11.98 17.70
C PRO A 231 0.09 10.91 16.63
N THR A 232 -0.05 11.29 15.36
CA THR A 232 -0.54 10.42 14.30
C THR A 232 0.61 9.54 13.79
N PRO A 233 0.64 8.23 14.12
CA PRO A 233 1.61 7.33 13.52
C PRO A 233 1.37 7.26 12.00
N GLY A 234 2.44 7.20 11.20
CA GLY A 234 2.33 7.03 9.76
C GLY A 234 2.68 8.25 8.92
N LYS A 235 3.36 9.26 9.47
CA LYS A 235 3.79 10.45 8.73
C LYS A 235 5.05 11.07 9.34
N PHE A 236 5.93 11.62 8.50
CA PHE A 236 6.96 12.56 8.95
C PHE A 236 7.11 13.72 7.96
N LYS A 237 7.55 14.88 8.47
CA LYS A 237 7.74 16.08 7.65
C LYS A 237 8.98 16.88 8.06
N PHE A 238 9.50 17.67 7.14
CA PHE A 238 10.54 18.66 7.43
C PHE A 238 10.42 19.87 6.52
N TYR A 239 11.05 20.97 6.96
CA TYR A 239 10.93 22.29 6.36
C TYR A 239 12.27 22.77 5.82
N ASN A 240 12.32 23.09 4.53
CA ASN A 240 13.40 23.87 3.95
C ASN A 240 13.04 25.36 4.09
N ARG A 241 13.89 26.11 4.80
CA ARG A 241 13.77 27.56 5.01
C ARG A 241 15.00 28.25 4.42
N GLY A 242 14.77 29.40 3.79
CA GLY A 242 15.82 30.20 3.15
C GLY A 242 16.63 31.03 4.15
N PRO A 243 17.70 31.70 3.67
CA PRO A 243 18.14 31.72 2.27
C PRO A 243 18.99 30.51 1.88
N ASN A 244 18.68 29.90 0.72
CA ASN A 244 19.49 28.88 0.05
C ASN A 244 19.15 28.81 -1.46
N LYS A 245 19.64 27.79 -2.19
CA LYS A 245 19.45 27.70 -3.66
C LYS A 245 17.98 27.43 -4.06
N ILE A 246 17.19 26.89 -3.14
CA ILE A 246 15.78 26.52 -3.34
C ILE A 246 14.85 27.57 -2.76
N VAL A 247 15.11 28.06 -1.55
CA VAL A 247 14.23 29.00 -0.84
C VAL A 247 14.95 30.33 -0.70
N SER A 248 14.43 31.37 -1.35
CA SER A 248 14.97 32.73 -1.20
C SER A 248 14.71 33.29 0.20
N SER A 249 15.45 34.33 0.60
CA SER A 249 15.25 35.02 1.89
C SER A 249 13.82 35.57 2.03
N GLY A 250 13.20 35.39 3.18
CA GLY A 250 11.89 35.96 3.53
C GLY A 250 11.21 35.16 4.66
N GLU A 251 10.54 35.86 5.57
CA GLU A 251 10.03 35.27 6.83
C GLU A 251 8.97 34.17 6.63
N SER A 252 8.23 34.20 5.51
CA SER A 252 7.14 33.25 5.24
C SER A 252 7.43 32.29 4.08
N ARG A 253 8.67 32.26 3.57
CA ARG A 253 9.04 31.39 2.45
C ARG A 253 9.55 30.06 2.95
N MET A 254 8.89 28.99 2.57
CA MET A 254 9.38 27.65 2.87
C MET A 254 8.88 26.60 1.89
N ARG A 255 9.61 25.50 1.81
CA ARG A 255 9.16 24.24 1.22
C ARG A 255 8.96 23.22 2.34
N GLU A 256 7.76 22.68 2.47
CA GLU A 256 7.48 21.52 3.33
C GLU A 256 7.60 20.25 2.50
N TRP A 257 8.32 19.26 3.04
CA TRP A 257 8.30 17.88 2.58
C TRP A 257 7.52 17.06 3.58
N SER A 258 6.53 16.29 3.12
CA SER A 258 5.71 15.44 3.98
C SER A 258 5.62 14.04 3.39
N PHE A 259 6.02 13.03 4.13
CA PHE A 259 5.99 11.62 3.72
C PHE A 259 4.86 10.92 4.47
N ASP A 260 3.89 10.38 3.73
CA ASP A 260 2.69 9.76 4.28
C ASP A 260 2.72 8.23 4.08
N PHE A 261 2.32 7.50 5.11
CA PHE A 261 2.22 6.04 5.14
C PHE A 261 1.22 5.58 6.20
N GLU A 262 0.01 6.16 6.16
CA GLU A 262 -1.08 5.90 7.10
C GLU A 262 -1.37 4.39 7.22
N ALA A 263 -1.33 3.89 8.46
CA ALA A 263 -1.52 2.47 8.81
C ALA A 263 -0.62 1.47 8.03
N GLY A 264 0.46 1.93 7.40
CA GLY A 264 1.33 1.11 6.55
C GLY A 264 0.61 0.57 5.29
N ALA A 265 -0.55 1.13 4.94
CA ALA A 265 -1.31 0.71 3.77
C ALA A 265 -0.57 1.12 2.49
N ARG A 266 -0.36 0.17 1.58
CA ARG A 266 0.33 0.42 0.29
C ARG A 266 -0.29 1.58 -0.51
N GLN A 267 -1.60 1.74 -0.45
CA GLN A 267 -2.33 2.81 -1.17
C GLN A 267 -2.07 4.21 -0.62
N SER A 268 -1.56 4.30 0.60
CA SER A 268 -1.27 5.57 1.28
C SER A 268 0.20 5.96 1.20
N LEU A 269 1.05 5.15 0.55
CA LEU A 269 2.48 5.41 0.42
C LEU A 269 2.74 6.47 -0.65
N GLY A 270 3.15 7.64 -0.21
CA GLY A 270 3.51 8.75 -1.07
C GLY A 270 4.17 9.86 -0.26
N PHE A 271 4.43 10.96 -0.93
CA PHE A 271 4.86 12.18 -0.25
C PHE A 271 4.31 13.40 -0.97
N SER A 272 4.10 14.46 -0.21
CA SER A 272 3.74 15.77 -0.73
C SER A 272 4.88 16.77 -0.57
N ILE A 273 4.84 17.77 -1.45
CA ILE A 273 5.71 18.94 -1.42
C ILE A 273 4.81 20.16 -1.45
N SER A 274 4.92 21.01 -0.44
CA SER A 274 4.18 22.26 -0.33
C SER A 274 5.15 23.44 -0.42
N ASP A 275 5.06 24.20 -1.50
CA ASP A 275 5.83 25.41 -1.74
C ASP A 275 5.00 26.63 -1.34
N MET A 276 5.40 27.27 -0.24
CA MET A 276 4.73 28.42 0.34
C MET A 276 5.54 29.68 0.02
N PRO A 277 5.18 30.46 -1.03
CA PRO A 277 5.89 31.70 -1.37
C PRO A 277 5.68 32.83 -0.36
N ASN A 278 4.60 32.75 0.41
CA ASN A 278 4.21 33.68 1.47
C ASN A 278 3.11 33.02 2.34
N SER A 279 2.50 33.80 3.23
CA SER A 279 1.43 33.35 4.14
C SER A 279 0.07 33.11 3.46
N THR A 280 -0.07 33.35 2.16
CA THR A 280 -1.36 33.22 1.44
C THR A 280 -1.54 31.79 0.93
N ILE A 281 -2.46 31.04 1.55
CA ILE A 281 -2.72 29.63 1.21
C ILE A 281 -3.06 29.43 -0.27
N SER A 282 -3.87 30.31 -0.86
CA SER A 282 -4.24 30.25 -2.28
C SER A 282 -3.07 30.43 -3.26
N GLN A 283 -1.89 30.78 -2.77
CA GLN A 283 -0.66 30.89 -3.57
C GLN A 283 0.31 29.72 -3.34
N THR A 284 -0.01 28.83 -2.38
CA THR A 284 0.78 27.63 -2.07
C THR A 284 0.70 26.66 -3.24
N GLN A 285 1.85 26.13 -3.67
CA GLN A 285 1.90 25.08 -4.68
C GLN A 285 2.05 23.73 -4.00
N GLU A 286 1.10 22.84 -4.24
CA GLU A 286 1.06 21.49 -3.70
C GLU A 286 1.38 20.49 -4.81
N SER A 287 2.28 19.56 -4.52
CA SER A 287 2.55 18.38 -5.33
C SER A 287 2.30 17.15 -4.49
N TYR A 288 1.61 16.14 -5.02
CA TYR A 288 1.53 14.81 -4.42
C TYR A 288 2.19 13.78 -5.35
N ILE A 289 3.07 12.97 -4.78
CA ILE A 289 3.92 12.04 -5.52
C ILE A 289 3.78 10.63 -4.95
N VAL A 290 3.51 9.67 -5.83
CA VAL A 290 3.56 8.23 -5.54
C VAL A 290 4.71 7.62 -6.33
N LEU A 291 5.52 6.79 -5.66
CA LEU A 291 6.63 6.06 -6.28
C LEU A 291 6.35 4.56 -6.22
N LEU A 292 6.56 3.88 -7.34
CA LEU A 292 6.35 2.45 -7.49
C LEU A 292 7.60 1.77 -8.08
N PRO A 293 7.89 0.51 -7.72
CA PRO A 293 7.12 -0.37 -6.83
C PRO A 293 7.23 0.02 -5.34
N ARG A 294 6.21 -0.31 -4.55
CA ARG A 294 6.12 -0.07 -3.11
C ARG A 294 6.67 -1.27 -2.34
N LYS A 295 7.97 -1.23 -2.10
CA LYS A 295 8.76 -2.30 -1.45
C LYS A 295 8.94 -2.10 0.05
N THR A 296 9.05 -0.86 0.52
CA THR A 296 9.31 -0.53 1.94
C THR A 296 8.45 0.64 2.40
N LEU A 297 8.27 0.78 3.70
CA LEU A 297 7.77 2.04 4.28
C LEU A 297 8.85 3.13 4.19
N PRO A 298 8.45 4.38 3.89
CA PRO A 298 9.34 5.53 4.00
C PRO A 298 9.93 5.64 5.40
N HIS A 299 11.22 5.89 5.48
CA HIS A 299 11.90 6.12 6.75
C HIS A 299 13.10 7.04 6.57
N ILE A 300 13.61 7.53 7.69
CA ILE A 300 14.64 8.56 7.71
C ILE A 300 15.74 8.21 8.69
N ARG A 301 16.99 8.44 8.28
CA ARG A 301 18.20 8.26 9.09
C ARG A 301 19.11 9.48 8.92
N VAL A 302 19.92 9.76 9.93
CA VAL A 302 20.84 10.92 9.91
C VAL A 302 22.28 10.44 10.09
N GLU A 303 23.16 10.91 9.21
CA GLU A 303 24.58 10.60 9.17
C GLU A 303 25.39 11.90 9.05
N GLY A 304 25.91 12.40 10.17
CA GLY A 304 26.65 13.66 10.19
C GLY A 304 25.79 14.83 9.70
N ASN A 305 26.21 15.47 8.60
CA ASN A 305 25.47 16.57 7.98
C ASN A 305 24.43 16.11 6.95
N LYS A 306 24.17 14.81 6.81
CA LYS A 306 23.25 14.22 5.83
C LYS A 306 22.02 13.64 6.51
N GLN A 307 20.86 13.94 5.95
CA GLN A 307 19.58 13.33 6.31
C GLN A 307 19.13 12.46 5.12
N ILE A 308 19.13 11.15 5.31
CA ILE A 308 18.89 10.18 4.24
C ILE A 308 17.48 9.63 4.42
N VAL A 309 16.64 9.88 3.42
CA VAL A 309 15.27 9.37 3.35
C VAL A 309 15.24 8.19 2.40
N THR A 310 14.75 7.05 2.87
CA THR A 310 14.45 5.89 2.02
C THR A 310 13.00 6.02 1.53
N LEU A 311 12.81 5.97 0.22
CA LEU A 311 11.52 6.08 -0.47
C LEU A 311 10.79 4.73 -0.52
N PRO A 312 9.49 4.68 -0.89
CA PRO A 312 8.76 3.42 -1.02
C PRO A 312 9.42 2.39 -1.95
N THR A 313 10.20 2.83 -2.94
CA THR A 313 10.96 1.99 -3.87
C THR A 313 12.17 1.30 -3.24
N GLY A 314 12.55 1.66 -2.01
CA GLY A 314 13.79 1.25 -1.35
C GLY A 314 15.00 2.10 -1.75
N GLU A 315 14.82 3.04 -2.68
CA GLU A 315 15.87 3.97 -3.09
C GLU A 315 15.97 5.14 -2.11
N THR A 316 17.12 5.81 -2.09
CA THR A 316 17.40 6.86 -1.12
C THR A 316 17.50 8.25 -1.74
N VAL A 317 17.09 9.26 -0.97
CA VAL A 317 17.30 10.68 -1.23
C VAL A 317 18.07 11.27 -0.07
N THR A 318 19.11 12.02 -0.37
CA THR A 318 19.95 12.65 0.64
C THR A 318 19.67 14.14 0.69
N PHE A 319 19.29 14.61 1.86
CA PHE A 319 19.06 16.01 2.18
C PHE A 319 20.23 16.54 3.02
N ASN A 320 20.58 17.80 2.84
CA ASN A 320 21.46 18.49 3.77
C ASN A 320 20.72 18.71 5.10
N THR A 321 21.33 18.37 6.23
CA THR A 321 20.65 18.43 7.54
C THR A 321 20.36 19.88 7.98
N GLN A 322 21.14 20.86 7.55
CA GLN A 322 20.95 22.27 7.89
C GLN A 322 19.98 22.95 6.92
N THR A 323 20.25 22.86 5.61
CA THR A 323 19.47 23.59 4.59
C THR A 323 18.22 22.85 4.11
N LYS A 324 18.14 21.54 4.36
CA LYS A 324 17.12 20.62 3.82
C LYS A 324 17.02 20.63 2.29
N GLU A 325 18.07 21.07 1.60
CA GLU A 325 18.18 20.92 0.15
C GLU A 325 18.47 19.47 -0.21
N VAL A 326 17.91 18.99 -1.32
CA VAL A 326 18.36 17.74 -1.91
C VAL A 326 19.78 17.91 -2.43
N ILE A 327 20.68 17.06 -1.93
CA ILE A 327 22.12 17.04 -2.25
C ILE A 327 22.57 15.72 -2.91
N GLY A 328 21.69 14.72 -3.03
CA GLY A 328 21.99 13.49 -3.75
C GLY A 328 20.86 12.45 -3.69
N GLY A 329 21.07 11.31 -4.35
CA GLY A 329 20.11 10.22 -4.43
C GLY A 329 19.27 10.25 -5.71
N VAL A 330 18.08 9.65 -5.66
CA VAL A 330 17.21 9.46 -6.84
C VAL A 330 16.29 10.63 -7.17
N LEU A 331 16.23 11.64 -6.29
CA LEU A 331 15.52 12.90 -6.56
C LEU A 331 16.53 14.01 -6.76
N SER A 332 16.17 14.97 -7.61
CA SER A 332 16.85 16.25 -7.70
C SER A 332 15.85 17.40 -7.76
N GLU A 333 16.22 18.50 -7.12
CA GLU A 333 15.44 19.73 -7.10
C GLU A 333 16.09 20.78 -8.00
N THR A 334 15.27 21.51 -8.75
CA THR A 334 15.75 22.67 -9.53
C THR A 334 14.84 23.88 -9.32
N GLY A 335 15.45 25.07 -9.45
CA GLY A 335 14.77 26.35 -9.39
C GLY A 335 14.52 26.88 -7.98
N ALA A 336 14.87 28.14 -7.77
CA ALA A 336 14.51 28.85 -6.55
C ALA A 336 13.02 29.18 -6.53
N LEU A 337 12.43 29.19 -5.33
CA LEU A 337 11.20 29.89 -5.01
C LEU A 337 11.46 31.38 -5.13
N THR A 338 11.41 31.88 -6.37
CA THR A 338 11.63 33.30 -6.67
C THR A 338 10.33 34.06 -6.50
N SER A 339 10.28 34.93 -5.50
CA SER A 339 9.15 35.81 -5.26
C SER A 339 9.04 36.89 -6.33
N GLY A 340 7.91 36.92 -7.03
CA GLY A 340 7.51 38.05 -7.85
C GLY A 340 6.04 38.43 -7.68
N GLY A 341 5.40 38.01 -6.58
CA GLY A 341 3.94 38.19 -6.39
C GLY A 341 3.08 37.40 -7.40
N LYS A 342 3.69 36.56 -8.24
CA LYS A 342 3.01 35.68 -9.19
C LYS A 342 2.86 34.29 -8.58
N ALA A 343 1.77 33.60 -8.92
CA ALA A 343 1.61 32.18 -8.64
C ALA A 343 2.85 31.45 -9.12
N LEU A 344 3.52 30.74 -8.21
CA LEU A 344 4.72 29.99 -8.55
C LEU A 344 4.33 28.76 -9.36
N ASN A 345 5.26 28.28 -10.18
CA ASN A 345 5.13 26.93 -10.71
C ASN A 345 5.40 25.93 -9.57
N PRO A 346 4.73 24.76 -9.57
CA PRO A 346 5.05 23.68 -8.64
C PRO A 346 6.54 23.33 -8.64
N ALA A 347 7.03 22.79 -7.51
CA ALA A 347 8.41 22.39 -7.33
C ALA A 347 8.95 21.57 -8.51
N LYS A 348 10.03 22.00 -9.16
CA LYS A 348 10.65 21.22 -10.24
C LYS A 348 11.50 20.10 -9.65
N ILE A 349 10.85 18.95 -9.47
CA ILE A 349 11.45 17.71 -8.99
C ILE A 349 11.55 16.75 -10.15
N SER A 350 12.75 16.20 -10.36
CA SER A 350 12.98 15.08 -11.25
C SER A 350 13.36 13.84 -10.45
N TYR A 351 12.87 12.69 -10.91
CA TYR A 351 13.16 11.39 -10.35
C TYR A 351 13.96 10.58 -11.37
N SER A 352 15.16 10.16 -10.98
CA SER A 352 16.10 9.40 -11.80
C SER A 352 16.26 7.94 -11.33
N GLY A 353 15.38 7.47 -10.45
CA GLY A 353 15.37 6.10 -9.98
C GLY A 353 14.84 5.12 -11.04
N ASN A 354 14.88 3.83 -10.70
CA ASN A 354 14.45 2.75 -11.59
C ASN A 354 12.93 2.56 -11.64
N GLY A 355 12.22 3.14 -10.67
CA GLY A 355 10.77 3.02 -10.53
C GLY A 355 9.96 3.91 -11.47
N VAL A 356 8.66 3.97 -11.20
CA VAL A 356 7.72 4.89 -11.83
C VAL A 356 7.33 5.97 -10.82
N MET A 357 7.36 7.23 -11.26
CA MET A 357 6.84 8.38 -10.51
C MET A 357 5.49 8.81 -11.06
N VAL A 358 4.47 8.81 -10.21
CA VAL A 358 3.17 9.42 -10.46
C VAL A 358 3.12 10.73 -9.70
N ARG A 359 2.85 11.84 -10.40
CA ARG A 359 2.84 13.18 -9.84
C ARG A 359 1.57 13.93 -10.23
N VAL A 360 0.95 14.60 -9.27
CA VAL A 360 -0.16 15.53 -9.49
C VAL A 360 0.15 16.84 -8.77
N ASP A 361 -0.16 17.96 -9.41
CA ASP A 361 0.17 19.31 -8.93
C ASP A 361 -1.08 20.18 -8.85
N ARG A 362 -1.15 21.08 -7.86
CA ARG A 362 -2.25 22.04 -7.66
C ARG A 362 -1.78 23.30 -6.96
N VAL A 363 -2.50 24.39 -7.18
CA VAL A 363 -2.35 25.63 -6.43
C VAL A 363 -3.46 25.69 -5.36
N GLY A 364 -3.08 25.88 -4.10
CA GLY A 364 -3.97 26.24 -2.99
C GLY A 364 -4.95 25.15 -2.50
N GLU A 365 -4.92 23.96 -3.09
CA GLU A 365 -5.85 22.87 -2.79
C GLU A 365 -5.13 21.51 -2.84
N GLU A 366 -5.74 20.48 -2.26
CA GLU A 366 -5.26 19.09 -2.31
C GLU A 366 -5.21 18.58 -3.77
N PRO A 367 -4.02 18.27 -4.33
CA PRO A 367 -3.87 17.89 -5.72
C PRO A 367 -4.67 16.67 -6.16
N ARG A 368 -4.90 15.71 -5.25
CA ARG A 368 -5.61 14.47 -5.56
C ARG A 368 -7.12 14.65 -5.75
N LEU A 369 -7.71 15.75 -5.28
CA LEU A 369 -9.16 16.02 -5.35
C LEU A 369 -9.59 16.83 -6.58
N GLN A 370 -8.74 16.88 -7.61
CA GLN A 370 -9.07 17.54 -8.87
C GLN A 370 -9.88 16.64 -9.82
N ARG A 371 -11.20 16.87 -9.89
CA ARG A 371 -12.10 16.14 -10.81
C ARG A 371 -11.64 16.15 -12.27
N ASN A 372 -11.16 17.30 -12.75
CA ASN A 372 -10.67 17.49 -14.11
C ASN A 372 -9.13 17.62 -14.15
N GLY A 373 -8.45 17.16 -13.10
CA GLY A 373 -7.00 17.22 -12.99
C GLY A 373 -6.32 16.21 -13.89
N THR A 374 -5.04 16.46 -14.16
CA THR A 374 -4.18 15.53 -14.88
C THR A 374 -2.98 15.17 -14.02
N ALA A 375 -2.71 13.88 -13.89
CA ALA A 375 -1.48 13.37 -13.29
C ALA A 375 -0.47 13.05 -14.38
N THR A 376 0.80 13.27 -14.09
CA THR A 376 1.93 12.87 -14.94
C THR A 376 2.56 11.61 -14.37
N ILE A 377 2.68 10.58 -15.20
CA ILE A 377 3.38 9.33 -14.87
C ILE A 377 4.69 9.32 -15.68
N SER A 378 5.81 9.07 -15.03
CA SER A 378 7.13 9.13 -15.66
C SER A 378 8.08 8.02 -15.21
N LYS A 379 8.94 7.58 -16.13
CA LYS A 379 10.00 6.59 -15.92
C LYS A 379 11.12 6.79 -16.93
N GLN A 380 12.34 7.01 -16.47
CA GLN A 380 13.56 7.03 -17.30
C GLN A 380 13.41 7.84 -18.61
N GLY A 381 12.93 9.09 -18.51
CA GLY A 381 12.73 9.98 -19.66
C GLY A 381 11.44 9.77 -20.46
N ARG A 382 10.71 8.68 -20.22
CA ARG A 382 9.35 8.48 -20.77
C ARG A 382 8.33 9.10 -19.83
N SER A 383 7.29 9.71 -20.40
CA SER A 383 6.18 10.25 -19.62
C SER A 383 4.85 10.11 -20.35
N CYS A 384 3.77 10.02 -19.59
CA CYS A 384 2.40 10.08 -20.08
C CYS A 384 1.53 10.88 -19.11
N LYS A 385 0.42 11.40 -19.61
CA LYS A 385 -0.58 12.12 -18.83
C LYS A 385 -1.84 11.28 -18.71
N VAL A 386 -2.40 11.20 -17.51
CA VAL A 386 -3.65 10.49 -17.25
C VAL A 386 -4.60 11.33 -16.39
N PRO A 387 -5.93 11.16 -16.50
CA PRO A 387 -6.88 11.84 -15.62
C PRO A 387 -6.64 11.48 -14.15
N VAL A 388 -6.75 12.45 -13.24
CA VAL A 388 -6.61 12.21 -11.79
C VAL A 388 -7.66 11.21 -11.28
N VAL A 389 -8.88 11.26 -11.82
CA VAL A 389 -9.97 10.33 -11.46
C VAL A 389 -9.66 8.86 -11.75
N ASP A 390 -8.76 8.58 -12.70
CA ASP A 390 -8.31 7.20 -12.99
C ASP A 390 -7.45 6.62 -11.86
N LEU A 391 -6.79 7.50 -11.08
CA LEU A 391 -5.84 7.16 -10.03
C LEU A 391 -6.44 7.36 -8.63
N TRP A 392 -7.32 8.34 -8.47
CA TRP A 392 -8.03 8.66 -7.23
C TRP A 392 -9.51 8.87 -7.56
N PRO A 393 -10.35 7.82 -7.56
CA PRO A 393 -11.75 7.95 -7.98
C PRO A 393 -12.60 8.72 -6.96
N ASP A 394 -12.23 8.68 -5.68
CA ASP A 394 -12.92 9.44 -4.64
C ASP A 394 -12.41 10.88 -4.63
N GLN A 395 -13.28 11.78 -5.09
CA GLN A 395 -13.03 13.22 -5.23
C GLN A 395 -13.84 14.02 -4.20
N SER A 396 -14.32 13.37 -3.14
CA SER A 396 -15.00 14.03 -2.04
C SER A 396 -14.01 14.78 -1.15
N SER A 397 -14.32 16.01 -0.76
CA SER A 397 -13.53 16.77 0.23
C SER A 397 -13.52 16.14 1.62
N SER A 398 -14.48 15.24 1.91
CA SER A 398 -14.57 14.53 3.19
C SER A 398 -13.87 13.18 3.20
N SER A 399 -13.35 12.72 2.05
CA SER A 399 -12.72 11.40 1.95
C SER A 399 -11.20 11.51 1.92
N SER A 400 -10.54 10.48 2.48
CA SER A 400 -9.11 10.27 2.24
C SER A 400 -8.92 9.96 0.75
N ALA A 401 -8.27 10.84 0.00
CA ALA A 401 -7.96 10.62 -1.42
C ALA A 401 -6.97 9.45 -1.58
N ARG A 402 -7.51 8.22 -1.60
CA ARG A 402 -6.75 6.96 -1.64
C ARG A 402 -6.39 6.58 -3.07
N PHE A 403 -5.16 6.14 -3.26
CA PHE A 403 -4.71 5.64 -4.55
C PHE A 403 -5.47 4.37 -4.91
N LYS A 404 -6.09 4.35 -6.09
CA LYS A 404 -6.98 3.27 -6.56
C LYS A 404 -6.30 1.90 -6.54
N TYR A 405 -5.03 1.84 -6.92
CA TYR A 405 -4.33 0.58 -7.14
C TYR A 405 -3.70 0.06 -5.85
N PHE A 406 -4.31 -1.01 -5.33
CA PHE A 406 -3.88 -1.67 -4.12
C PHE A 406 -2.54 -2.40 -4.30
N SER A 407 -2.41 -3.16 -5.39
CA SER A 407 -1.18 -3.86 -5.76
C SER A 407 -0.38 -3.06 -6.80
N ASP A 408 0.92 -3.32 -6.86
CA ASP A 408 1.79 -2.73 -7.89
C ASP A 408 1.55 -3.38 -9.26
N SER A 409 1.17 -4.65 -9.31
CA SER A 409 0.83 -5.37 -10.55
C SER A 409 -0.42 -4.81 -11.24
N ASP A 410 -1.44 -4.42 -10.46
CA ASP A 410 -2.65 -3.81 -11.03
C ASP A 410 -2.34 -2.45 -11.65
N PHE A 411 -1.48 -1.67 -10.98
CA PHE A 411 -1.01 -0.41 -11.53
C PHE A 411 -0.13 -0.60 -12.77
N ASP A 412 0.77 -1.58 -12.75
CA ASP A 412 1.62 -1.93 -13.90
C ASP A 412 0.77 -2.27 -15.14
N ALA A 413 -0.26 -3.10 -14.97
CA ALA A 413 -1.20 -3.42 -16.05
C ALA A 413 -1.93 -2.17 -16.58
N TYR A 414 -2.30 -1.24 -15.69
CA TYR A 414 -2.90 0.03 -16.08
C TYR A 414 -1.94 0.89 -16.91
N ILE A 415 -0.71 1.10 -16.46
CA ILE A 415 0.26 1.96 -17.17
C ILE A 415 0.74 1.33 -18.48
N LYS A 416 0.88 0.00 -18.56
CA LYS A 416 1.21 -0.68 -19.82
C LYS A 416 0.15 -0.39 -20.88
N ARG A 417 -1.13 -0.45 -20.51
CA ARG A 417 -2.25 -0.15 -21.41
C ARG A 417 -2.38 1.33 -21.75
N LYS A 418 -2.19 2.23 -20.77
CA LYS A 418 -2.42 3.68 -20.97
C LYS A 418 -1.21 4.43 -21.53
N CYS A 419 0.00 3.98 -21.21
CA CYS A 419 1.23 4.71 -21.44
C CYS A 419 2.27 3.95 -22.28
N GLY A 420 2.04 2.65 -22.55
CA GLY A 420 2.96 1.83 -23.34
C GLY A 420 4.28 1.52 -22.63
N PHE A 421 4.35 1.65 -21.30
CA PHE A 421 5.47 1.23 -20.46
C PHE A 421 4.98 0.70 -19.11
N GLY A 422 5.83 -0.06 -18.42
CA GLY A 422 5.54 -0.69 -17.13
C GLY A 422 6.50 -0.31 -16.01
N LEU A 423 6.24 -0.86 -14.82
CA LEU A 423 7.05 -0.73 -13.61
C LEU A 423 8.47 -1.23 -13.78
#